data_AF-A0A7W1FF30-F1
#
_entry.id   AF-A0A7W1FF30-F1
#
_cell.length_a   1.000
_cell.length_b   1.000
_cell.length_c   1.000
_cell.angle_alpha   90.00
_cell.angle_beta   90.00
_cell.angle_gamma   90.00
#
_symmetry.space_group_name_H-M   'P 1'
#
loop_
_entity.id
_entity.type
_entity.pdbx_description
1 polymer ?
#
loop_
_entity_poly.entity_id
_entity_poly.type
_entity_poly.pdbx_seq_one_letter_code
_entity_poly.pdbx_strand_id
1 'polypeptide(L)'
;MDFTGIAAGVITALVPYLAKGGEKLVDKMVDEGFEQRGKIWEKTKGLFLDDNLTLLNLFEENPNDAKTQGKLESKLEDKLQANLEIAKEFESLLKQIPAEMKTNSMNIQGNANKVAQDIKDSTITIS
;
A
#
# COMPACT_ATOMS: atom_id res chain seq x y z
N MET A 1 -18.61 3.62 12.18
CA MET A 1 -17.59 3.11 11.24
C MET A 1 -16.80 4.32 10.79
N ASP A 2 -15.48 4.22 10.78
CA ASP A 2 -14.62 5.35 10.44
C ASP A 2 -14.39 5.39 8.92
N PHE A 3 -15.37 5.92 8.18
CA PHE A 3 -15.34 5.92 6.71
C PHE A 3 -14.18 6.76 6.17
N THR A 4 -13.86 7.87 6.82
CA THR A 4 -12.73 8.73 6.48
C THR A 4 -11.40 7.98 6.62
N GLY A 5 -11.17 7.28 7.73
CA GLY A 5 -9.95 6.49 7.91
C GLY A 5 -9.87 5.26 7.00
N ILE A 6 -11.01 4.64 6.65
CA ILE A 6 -11.04 3.57 5.65
C ILE A 6 -10.69 4.12 4.27
N ALA A 7 -11.26 5.25 3.86
CA ALA A 7 -10.98 5.87 2.57
C ALA A 7 -9.50 6.28 2.46
N ALA A 8 -8.97 6.95 3.47
CA ALA A 8 -7.55 7.33 3.53
C ALA A 8 -6.62 6.10 3.53
N GLY A 9 -7.00 5.05 4.29
CA GLY A 9 -6.29 3.78 4.31
C GLY A 9 -6.26 3.09 2.94
N VAL A 10 -7.38 3.09 2.22
CA VAL A 10 -7.47 2.55 0.85
C VAL A 10 -6.55 3.31 -0.09
N ILE A 11 -6.62 4.64 -0.11
CA ILE A 11 -5.76 5.46 -0.98
C ILE A 11 -4.28 5.23 -0.65
N THR A 12 -3.92 5.28 0.64
CA THR A 12 -2.54 5.03 1.11
C THR A 12 -2.04 3.63 0.72
N ALA A 13 -2.87 2.60 0.83
CA ALA A 13 -2.53 1.24 0.44
C ALA A 13 -2.32 1.08 -1.07
N LEU A 14 -3.02 1.89 -1.87
CA LEU A 14 -2.93 1.85 -3.33
C LEU A 14 -1.74 2.61 -3.90
N VAL A 15 -1.23 3.63 -3.22
CA VAL A 15 -0.05 4.39 -3.68
C VAL A 15 1.14 3.49 -4.04
N PRO A 16 1.65 2.63 -3.14
CA PRO A 16 2.77 1.74 -3.47
C PRO A 16 2.39 0.67 -4.49
N TYR A 17 1.12 0.26 -4.54
CA TYR A 17 0.65 -0.72 -5.52
C TYR A 17 0.65 -0.17 -6.94
N LEU A 18 0.20 1.07 -7.14
CA LEU A 18 0.18 1.74 -8.43
C LEU A 18 1.59 2.18 -8.86
N ALA A 19 2.39 2.70 -7.93
CA ALA A 19 3.79 3.04 -8.18
C ALA A 19 4.62 1.80 -8.61
N LYS A 20 4.50 0.67 -7.88
CA LYS A 20 5.11 -0.63 -8.28
C LYS A 20 4.37 -1.30 -9.44
N GLY A 21 3.16 -0.88 -9.74
CA GLY A 21 2.32 -1.36 -10.85
C GLY A 21 2.96 -1.06 -12.21
N GLY A 22 3.47 0.18 -12.36
CA GLY A 22 4.17 0.65 -13.56
C GLY A 22 5.61 0.15 -13.67
N GLU A 23 6.30 -0.07 -12.56
CA GLU A 23 7.67 -0.59 -12.55
C GLU A 23 7.68 -2.12 -12.39
N LYS A 24 7.59 -2.83 -13.52
CA LYS A 24 7.96 -4.25 -13.74
C LYS A 24 7.52 -5.25 -12.66
N LEU A 25 6.58 -6.12 -13.03
CA LEU A 25 6.06 -7.26 -12.24
C LEU A 25 7.10 -8.33 -11.84
N VAL A 26 8.40 -8.10 -12.05
CA VAL A 26 9.47 -9.11 -11.97
C VAL A 26 9.86 -9.45 -10.52
N ASP A 27 9.61 -8.57 -9.55
CA ASP A 27 9.93 -8.78 -8.11
C ASP A 27 8.70 -9.10 -7.23
N LYS A 28 7.51 -9.30 -7.84
CA LYS A 28 6.22 -9.21 -7.13
C LYS A 28 5.77 -10.44 -6.34
N MET A 29 6.51 -11.54 -6.33
CA MET A 29 6.13 -12.73 -5.55
C MET A 29 6.44 -12.61 -4.04
N VAL A 30 7.09 -11.54 -3.59
CA VAL A 30 7.59 -11.43 -2.19
C VAL A 30 6.79 -10.43 -1.34
N ASP A 31 5.89 -9.64 -1.91
CA ASP A 31 5.12 -8.62 -1.18
C ASP A 31 3.75 -9.20 -0.77
N GLU A 32 3.66 -9.75 0.45
CA GLU A 32 2.46 -10.41 1.01
C GLU A 32 1.19 -9.52 1.01
N GLY A 33 1.34 -8.20 0.80
CA GLY A 33 0.24 -7.26 0.67
C GLY A 33 -0.24 -6.99 -0.77
N PHE A 34 0.47 -7.48 -1.80
CA PHE A 34 0.21 -7.11 -3.19
C PHE A 34 -1.15 -7.61 -3.70
N GLU A 35 -1.53 -8.85 -3.39
CA GLU A 35 -2.84 -9.39 -3.77
C GLU A 35 -4.00 -8.61 -3.15
N GLN A 36 -3.87 -8.22 -1.88
CA GLN A 36 -4.93 -7.48 -1.19
C GLN A 36 -5.04 -6.06 -1.72
N ARG A 37 -3.90 -5.39 -1.97
CA ARG A 37 -3.88 -4.09 -2.64
C ARG A 37 -4.50 -4.16 -4.05
N GLY A 38 -4.28 -5.26 -4.78
CA GLY A 38 -4.93 -5.50 -6.08
C GLY A 38 -6.45 -5.65 -5.98
N LYS A 39 -6.96 -6.38 -4.97
CA LYS A 39 -8.40 -6.48 -4.71
C LYS A 39 -9.01 -5.13 -4.31
N ILE A 40 -8.29 -4.36 -3.51
CA ILE A 40 -8.70 -2.99 -3.15
C ILE A 40 -8.77 -2.13 -4.41
N TRP A 41 -7.83 -2.25 -5.34
CA TRP A 41 -7.83 -1.50 -6.60
C TRP A 41 -9.03 -1.84 -7.48
N GLU A 42 -9.28 -3.13 -7.72
CA GLU A 42 -10.42 -3.61 -8.52
C GLU A 42 -11.75 -3.12 -7.93
N LYS A 43 -11.92 -3.20 -6.61
CA LYS A 43 -13.13 -2.70 -5.94
C LYS A 43 -13.26 -1.18 -6.03
N THR A 44 -12.15 -0.45 -5.89
CA THR A 44 -12.14 1.00 -6.03
C THR A 44 -12.53 1.41 -7.45
N LYS A 45 -12.03 0.71 -8.48
CA LYS A 45 -12.47 0.90 -9.87
C LYS A 45 -13.97 0.67 -10.01
N GLY A 46 -14.48 -0.45 -9.49
CA GLY A 46 -15.90 -0.79 -9.53
C GLY A 46 -16.82 0.30 -8.96
N LEU A 47 -16.38 0.97 -7.90
CA LEU A 47 -17.12 2.09 -7.28
C LEU A 47 -17.14 3.38 -8.11
N PHE A 48 -16.18 3.56 -9.01
CA PHE A 48 -15.93 4.81 -9.74
C PHE A 48 -16.29 4.75 -11.23
N LEU A 49 -16.83 3.62 -11.72
CA LEU A 49 -17.14 3.36 -13.13
C LEU A 49 -18.06 4.39 -13.78
N ASP A 50 -19.07 4.90 -13.07
CA ASP A 50 -20.11 5.72 -13.72
C ASP A 50 -19.84 7.23 -13.75
N ASP A 51 -19.00 7.77 -12.87
CA ASP A 51 -19.05 9.22 -12.59
C ASP A 51 -17.68 9.89 -12.39
N ASN A 52 -16.60 9.12 -12.17
CA ASN A 52 -15.31 9.69 -11.73
C ASN A 52 -14.08 8.99 -12.31
N LEU A 53 -14.22 8.40 -13.51
CA LEU A 53 -13.12 7.75 -14.24
C LEU A 53 -11.91 8.67 -14.45
N THR A 54 -12.13 9.95 -14.74
CA THR A 54 -11.02 10.92 -14.92
C THR A 54 -10.18 11.08 -13.66
N LEU A 55 -10.81 11.13 -12.49
CA LEU A 55 -10.09 11.25 -11.22
C LEU A 55 -9.31 9.98 -10.90
N LEU A 56 -9.90 8.83 -11.22
CA LEU A 56 -9.27 7.54 -11.03
C LEU A 56 -8.07 7.33 -11.96
N ASN A 57 -8.17 7.76 -13.22
CA ASN A 57 -7.07 7.74 -14.18
C ASN A 57 -5.94 8.67 -13.73
N LEU A 58 -6.25 9.89 -13.27
CA LEU A 58 -5.25 10.81 -12.72
C LEU A 58 -4.51 10.19 -11.53
N PHE A 59 -5.22 9.42 -10.69
CA PHE A 59 -4.63 8.73 -9.56
C PHE A 59 -3.77 7.53 -10.01
N GLU A 60 -4.17 6.80 -11.05
CA GLU A 60 -3.37 5.72 -11.64
C GLU A 60 -2.07 6.25 -12.25
N GLU A 61 -2.14 7.38 -12.97
CA GLU A 61 -0.97 8.01 -13.60
C GLU A 61 -0.05 8.70 -12.58
N ASN A 62 -0.62 9.30 -11.54
CA ASN A 62 0.10 10.07 -10.53
C ASN A 62 -0.38 9.71 -9.11
N PRO A 63 -0.06 8.50 -8.61
CA PRO A 63 -0.57 8.03 -7.33
C PRO A 63 -0.05 8.82 -6.13
N ASN A 64 1.01 9.62 -6.30
CA ASN A 64 1.59 10.48 -5.26
C ASN A 64 1.05 11.93 -5.29
N ASP A 65 0.14 12.27 -6.21
CA ASP A 65 -0.43 13.62 -6.25
C ASP A 65 -1.41 13.83 -5.09
N ALA A 66 -0.99 14.61 -4.09
CA ALA A 66 -1.75 14.85 -2.88
C ALA A 66 -3.14 15.47 -3.15
N LYS A 67 -3.27 16.27 -4.22
CA LYS A 67 -4.55 16.89 -4.59
C LYS A 67 -5.53 15.86 -5.14
N THR A 68 -5.04 14.91 -5.93
CA THR A 68 -5.82 13.79 -6.47
C THR A 68 -6.18 12.80 -5.38
N GLN A 69 -5.24 12.47 -4.48
CA GLN A 69 -5.50 11.67 -3.29
C GLN A 69 -6.65 12.26 -2.46
N GLY A 70 -6.55 13.52 -2.03
CA GLY A 70 -7.58 14.17 -1.20
C GLY A 70 -8.97 14.19 -1.85
N LYS A 71 -9.03 14.41 -3.17
CA LYS A 71 -10.30 14.35 -3.92
C LYS A 71 -10.87 12.94 -4.00
N LEU A 72 -10.00 11.94 -4.17
CA LEU A 72 -10.40 10.56 -4.29
C LEU A 72 -10.82 9.99 -2.94
N GLU A 73 -10.12 10.37 -1.85
CA GLU A 73 -10.50 10.08 -0.46
C GLU A 73 -11.90 10.60 -0.15
N SER A 74 -12.17 11.88 -0.43
CA SER A 74 -13.49 12.47 -0.19
C SER A 74 -14.59 11.76 -0.97
N LYS A 75 -14.38 11.49 -2.27
CA LYS A 75 -15.39 10.78 -3.08
C LYS A 75 -15.54 9.32 -2.69
N LEU A 76 -14.47 8.68 -2.24
CA LEU A 76 -14.52 7.31 -1.75
C LEU A 76 -15.31 7.27 -0.44
N GLU A 77 -15.08 8.21 0.48
CA GLU A 77 -15.87 8.36 1.70
C GLU A 77 -17.37 8.42 1.42
N ASP A 78 -17.82 9.32 0.52
CA ASP A 78 -19.24 9.43 0.12
C ASP A 78 -19.80 8.07 -0.39
N LYS A 79 -19.01 7.36 -1.20
CA LYS A 79 -19.39 6.05 -1.76
C LYS A 79 -19.43 4.95 -0.71
N LEU A 80 -18.53 4.97 0.27
CA LEU A 80 -18.51 4.04 1.40
C LEU A 80 -19.68 4.27 2.35
N GLN A 81 -20.05 5.54 2.59
CA GLN A 81 -21.23 5.88 3.37
C GLN A 81 -22.52 5.37 2.70
N ALA A 82 -22.59 5.46 1.36
CA ALA A 82 -23.70 4.91 0.59
C ALA A 82 -23.70 3.37 0.53
N ASN A 83 -22.55 2.71 0.74
CA ASN A 83 -22.38 1.27 0.60
C ASN A 83 -21.62 0.65 1.80
N LEU A 84 -22.33 0.51 2.91
CA LEU A 84 -21.81 -0.03 4.18
C LEU A 84 -21.14 -1.42 4.06
N GLU A 85 -21.63 -2.27 3.16
CA GLU A 85 -21.05 -3.61 2.93
C GLU A 85 -19.63 -3.49 2.35
N ILE A 86 -19.47 -2.65 1.33
CA ILE A 86 -18.19 -2.39 0.69
C ILE A 86 -17.21 -1.73 1.68
N ALA A 87 -17.69 -0.85 2.55
CA ALA A 87 -16.88 -0.27 3.61
C ALA A 87 -16.31 -1.32 4.58
N LYS A 88 -17.10 -2.33 4.97
CA LYS A 88 -16.64 -3.46 5.79
C LYS A 88 -15.61 -4.31 5.06
N GLU A 89 -15.81 -4.55 3.77
CA GLU A 89 -14.85 -5.29 2.96
C GLU A 89 -13.51 -4.56 2.86
N PHE A 90 -13.51 -3.25 2.61
CA PHE A 90 -12.28 -2.47 2.60
C PHE A 90 -11.58 -2.47 3.96
N GLU A 91 -12.32 -2.29 5.05
CA GLU A 91 -11.74 -2.39 6.39
C GLU A 91 -11.06 -3.75 6.63
N SER A 92 -11.70 -4.84 6.19
CA SER A 92 -11.15 -6.20 6.28
C SER A 92 -9.91 -6.39 5.41
N LEU A 93 -9.92 -5.87 4.17
CA LEU A 93 -8.78 -5.95 3.27
C LEU A 93 -7.59 -5.13 3.78
N LEU A 94 -7.84 -3.93 4.33
CA LEU A 94 -6.80 -3.09 4.93
C LEU A 94 -6.14 -3.76 6.14
N LYS A 95 -6.92 -4.46 6.97
CA LYS A 95 -6.39 -5.24 8.11
C LYS A 95 -5.52 -6.44 7.67
N GLN A 96 -5.73 -6.94 6.46
CA GLN A 96 -4.96 -8.05 5.87
C GLN A 96 -3.70 -7.60 5.16
N ILE A 97 -3.54 -6.29 4.89
CA ILE A 97 -2.26 -5.77 4.41
C ILE A 97 -1.31 -5.80 5.61
N PRO A 98 -0.20 -6.55 5.54
CA PRO A 98 0.80 -6.49 6.60
C PRO A 98 1.21 -5.03 6.75
N ALA A 99 1.05 -4.48 7.95
CA ALA A 99 1.59 -3.16 8.26
C ALA A 99 3.05 -3.22 7.86
N GLU A 100 3.47 -2.41 6.90
CA GLU A 100 4.83 -2.49 6.35
C GLU A 100 5.76 -2.65 7.54
N MET A 101 6.42 -3.82 7.62
CA MET A 101 7.43 -4.03 8.64
C MET A 101 8.28 -2.80 8.51
N LYS A 102 8.27 -1.95 9.55
CA LYS A 102 9.22 -0.85 9.70
C LYS A 102 10.49 -1.41 9.13
N THR A 103 10.98 -0.82 8.04
CA THR A 103 12.33 -1.09 7.60
C THR A 103 13.13 -0.89 8.87
N ASN A 104 13.54 -2.01 9.48
CA ASN A 104 14.64 -1.99 10.40
C ASN A 104 15.74 -1.51 9.47
N SER A 105 15.92 -0.20 9.43
CA SER A 105 17.11 0.45 8.96
C SER A 105 18.19 -0.13 9.87
N MET A 106 18.63 -1.34 9.54
CA MET A 106 19.95 -1.80 9.89
C MET A 106 20.84 -0.77 9.23
N ASN A 107 21.22 0.19 10.05
CA ASN A 107 22.23 1.18 9.77
C ASN A 107 23.53 0.39 9.64
N ILE A 108 23.70 -0.33 8.53
CA ILE A 108 24.99 -0.91 8.15
C ILE A 108 25.80 0.29 7.64
N GLN A 109 26.33 1.06 8.58
CA GLN A 109 27.50 1.87 8.34
C GLN A 109 28.70 0.92 8.26
N GLY A 110 28.71 0.09 7.21
CA GLY A 110 29.79 -0.81 6.86
C GLY A 110 30.76 -0.02 6.00
N ASN A 111 31.63 0.75 6.65
CA ASN A 111 32.79 1.27 5.95
C ASN A 111 33.70 0.10 5.62
N ALA A 112 33.84 -0.17 4.31
CA ALA A 112 34.87 -0.97 3.68
C ALA A 112 34.78 -2.52 3.75
N ASN A 113 34.73 -3.06 2.54
CA ASN A 113 35.54 -4.16 2.01
C ASN A 113 34.88 -5.55 1.89
N LYS A 114 34.72 -5.96 0.63
CA LYS A 114 34.49 -7.33 0.20
C LYS A 114 35.62 -8.22 0.70
N VAL A 115 35.38 -9.08 1.68
CA VAL A 115 36.09 -10.35 1.80
C VAL A 115 35.14 -11.38 2.40
N ALA A 116 34.90 -12.46 1.66
CA ALA A 116 34.19 -13.62 2.15
C ALA A 116 34.97 -14.22 3.32
N GLN A 117 34.38 -14.31 4.51
CA GLN A 117 34.90 -15.18 5.56
C GLN A 117 33.77 -15.73 6.44
N ASP A 118 33.78 -17.06 6.50
CA ASP A 118 32.92 -18.01 7.21
C ASP A 118 32.64 -17.60 8.67
N ILE A 119 31.36 -17.42 9.03
CA ILE A 119 30.95 -17.17 10.41
C ILE A 119 30.81 -18.52 11.12
N LYS A 120 31.87 -18.93 11.80
CA LYS A 120 31.75 -19.84 12.95
C LYS A 120 31.83 -19.05 14.24
N ASP A 121 30.81 -19.25 15.06
CA ASP A 121 30.74 -18.97 16.49
C ASP A 121 31.12 -17.57 16.96
N SER A 122 30.13 -16.80 17.42
CA SER A 122 30.33 -15.96 18.60
C SER A 122 29.00 -15.64 19.30
N THR A 123 28.87 -16.19 20.51
CA THR A 123 27.86 -15.91 21.52
C THR A 123 28.00 -14.46 22.01
N ILE A 124 26.92 -13.68 21.97
CA ILE A 124 26.91 -12.30 22.48
C ILE A 124 26.58 -12.32 23.98
N THR A 125 27.48 -11.79 24.81
CA THR A 125 27.19 -11.43 26.22
C THR A 125 27.27 -9.91 26.33
N ILE A 126 26.22 -9.28 26.87
CA ILE A 126 26.12 -7.83 27.06
C ILE A 126 26.38 -7.54 28.54
N SER A 127 27.33 -6.64 28.85
CA SER A 127 27.53 -6.04 30.18
C SER A 127 26.99 -4.62 30.19
#